data_AF-A0A2P0QGK9-F1
#
_entry.id   AF-A0A2P0QGK9-F1
#
_cell.length_a   1.000
_cell.length_b   1.000
_cell.length_c   1.000
_cell.angle_alpha   90.00
_cell.angle_beta   90.00
_cell.angle_gamma   90.00
#
_symmetry.space_group_name_H-M   'P 1'
#
loop_
_entity.id
_entity.type
_entity.pdbx_description
1 polymer ?
#
loop_
_entity_poly.entity_id
_entity_poly.type
_entity_poly.pdbx_seq_one_letter_code
_entity_poly.pdbx_strand_id
1 'polypeptide(L)' 'MIRQLNALEAVAQRSADLPSESAQRYHLDYSRLVSDIARIRQGLQDYLSPSRAQPRDPVELSGHYNVSGEHTP' A
#
# COMPACT_ATOMS: atom_id res chain seq x y z
N MET A 1 11.88 8.48 -9.56
CA MET A 1 10.70 7.60 -9.34
C MET A 1 10.71 6.94 -7.96
N ILE A 2 11.72 6.14 -7.58
CA ILE A 2 11.80 5.49 -6.25
C ILE A 2 11.63 6.47 -5.07
N ARG A 3 12.18 7.69 -5.17
CA ARG A 3 12.04 8.72 -4.12
C ARG A 3 10.60 9.10 -3.79
N GLN A 4 9.71 9.14 -4.78
CA GLN A 4 8.29 9.45 -4.55
C GLN A 4 7.58 8.28 -3.88
N LEU A 5 7.92 7.04 -4.26
CA LEU A 5 7.39 5.84 -3.63
C LEU A 5 7.81 5.75 -2.15
N ASN A 6 9.07 6.08 -1.84
CA ASN A 6 9.57 6.10 -0.47
C ASN A 6 8.85 7.18 0.39
N ALA A 7 8.59 8.35 -0.19
CA ALA A 7 7.86 9.41 0.51
C ALA A 7 6.42 8.98 0.81
N LEU A 8 5.76 8.31 -0.16
CA LEU A 8 4.42 7.79 0.02
C LEU A 8 4.38 6.67 1.08
N GLU A 9 5.32 5.73 1.04
CA GLU A 9 5.46 4.66 2.04
C GLU A 9 5.63 5.24 3.45
N ALA A 10 6.49 6.25 3.61
CA ALA A 10 6.73 6.89 4.91
C ALA A 10 5.48 7.61 5.46
N VAL A 11 4.66 8.22 4.60
CA VAL A 11 3.39 8.83 5.01
C VAL A 11 2.38 7.76 5.38
N ALA A 12 2.23 6.72 4.55
CA ALA A 12 1.28 5.64 4.79
C ALA A 12 1.59 4.87 6.08
N GLN A 13 2.88 4.60 6.36
CA GLN A 13 3.31 3.94 7.58
C GLN A 13 2.97 4.77 8.82
N ARG A 14 3.30 6.08 8.81
CA ARG A 14 2.95 6.97 9.91
C ARG A 14 1.45 7.01 10.15
N SER A 15 0.65 7.03 9.09
CA SER A 15 -0.80 7.04 9.20
C SER A 15 -1.38 5.71 9.70
N ALA A 16 -0.76 4.57 9.38
CA ALA A 16 -1.15 3.26 9.90
C ALA A 16 -0.92 3.13 11.41
N ASP A 17 0.08 3.85 11.94
CA ASP A 17 0.40 3.86 13.37
C ASP A 17 -0.50 4.82 14.18
N LEU A 18 -1.28 5.68 13.50
CA LEU A 18 -2.22 6.59 14.17
C LEU A 18 -3.50 5.84 14.57
N PRO A 19 -4.13 6.21 15.69
CA PRO A 19 -5.46 5.69 16.03
C PRO A 19 -6.45 5.99 14.90
N SER A 20 -7.20 4.98 14.47
CA SER A 20 -8.28 5.19 13.50
C SER A 20 -9.33 6.15 14.06
N GLU A 21 -9.62 7.21 13.33
CA GLU A 21 -10.74 8.10 13.66
C GLU A 21 -12.06 7.35 13.42
N SER A 22 -12.64 6.83 14.50
CA SER A 22 -13.92 6.11 14.50
C SER A 22 -15.13 6.97 14.07
N ALA A 23 -14.94 8.28 13.90
CA ALA A 23 -16.00 9.22 13.51
C ALA A 23 -16.22 9.31 11.99
N GLN A 24 -15.30 8.80 11.16
CA GLN A 24 -15.44 8.89 9.70
C GLN A 24 -16.11 7.65 9.12
N ARG A 25 -17.16 7.88 8.31
CA ARG A 25 -17.91 6.84 7.61
C ARG A 25 -17.04 6.02 6.65
N TYR A 26 -16.00 6.64 6.10
CA TYR A 26 -15.03 6.01 5.22
C TYR A 26 -13.64 6.44 5.67
N HIS A 27 -12.73 5.49 5.80
CA HIS A 27 -11.33 5.76 6.09
C HIS A 27 -10.43 4.92 5.18
N LEU A 28 -9.19 5.34 5.07
CA LEU A 28 -8.18 4.64 4.27
C LEU A 28 -7.54 3.53 5.10
N ASP A 29 -7.53 2.31 4.59
CA ASP A 29 -6.78 1.18 5.12
C ASP A 29 -5.29 1.38 4.81
N TYR A 30 -4.62 2.13 5.68
CA TYR A 30 -3.20 2.43 5.56
C TYR A 30 -2.34 1.16 5.65
N SER A 31 -2.75 0.16 6.42
CA SER A 31 -2.03 -1.13 6.53
C SER A 31 -2.02 -1.88 5.20
N ARG A 32 -3.15 -1.92 4.51
CA ARG A 32 -3.26 -2.50 3.15
C ARG A 32 -2.50 -1.68 2.12
N LEU A 33 -2.55 -0.35 2.21
CA LEU A 33 -1.80 0.53 1.31
C LEU A 33 -0.29 0.36 1.46
N VAL A 34 0.23 0.26 2.69
CA VAL A 34 1.66 -0.01 2.96
C VAL A 34 2.09 -1.33 2.33
N SER A 35 1.25 -2.37 2.47
CA SER A 35 1.53 -3.70 1.89
C SER A 35 1.63 -3.66 0.36
N ASP A 36 0.72 -2.94 -0.30
CA ASP A 36 0.71 -2.80 -1.75
C ASP A 36 1.89 -1.93 -2.26
N ILE A 37 2.27 -0.87 -1.53
CA ILE A 37 3.46 -0.06 -1.85
C ILE A 37 4.73 -0.90 -1.79
N ALA A 38 4.87 -1.73 -0.76
CA ALA A 38 6.02 -2.63 -0.62
C ALA A 38 6.12 -3.61 -1.81
N ARG A 39 4.98 -4.10 -2.32
CA ARG A 39 4.95 -4.93 -3.51
C ARG A 39 5.39 -4.19 -4.77
N ILE A 40 4.87 -2.99 -5.00
CA ILE A 40 5.27 -2.14 -6.15
C ILE A 40 6.77 -1.90 -6.12
N ARG A 41 7.34 -1.64 -4.92
CA ARG A 41 8.78 -1.47 -4.74
C ARG A 41 9.55 -2.72 -5.16
N GLN A 42 9.10 -3.91 -4.76
CA GLN A 42 9.77 -5.15 -5.14
C GLN A 42 9.69 -5.41 -6.65
N GLY A 43 8.51 -5.29 -7.25
CA GLY A 43 8.36 -5.45 -8.71
C GLY A 43 9.24 -4.49 -9.51
N LEU A 44 9.42 -3.24 -9.03
CA LEU A 44 10.34 -2.29 -9.65
C LEU A 44 11.82 -2.66 -9.45
N GLN A 45 12.21 -3.18 -8.28
CA GLN A 45 13.57 -3.64 -8.03
C GLN A 45 13.93 -4.85 -8.90
N ASP A 46 12.99 -5.80 -9.03
CA ASP A 46 13.11 -6.99 -9.87
C ASP A 46 13.22 -6.62 -11.35
N TYR A 47 12.51 -5.59 -11.78
CA TYR A 47 12.61 -5.07 -13.14
C TYR A 47 13.98 -4.42 -13.45
N LEU A 48 14.63 -3.80 -12.46
CA LEU A 48 15.84 -3.01 -12.64
C LEU A 48 17.16 -3.76 -12.36
N SER A 49 17.13 -4.90 -11.65
CA SER A 49 18.28 -5.80 -11.44
C SER A 49 18.30 -6.90 -12.52
N PRO A 50 19.44 -7.49 -12.94
CA PRO A 50 19.69 -7.92 -14.32
C PRO A 50 18.51 -8.57 -15.07
N SER A 51 18.33 -8.08 -16.29
CA SER A 51 17.04 -7.75 -16.92
C SER A 51 16.33 -8.87 -17.71
N ARG A 52 16.31 -10.14 -17.28
CA ARG A 52 15.65 -11.22 -18.09
C ARG A 52 14.91 -12.31 -17.32
N ALA A 53 14.42 -12.04 -16.12
CA ALA A 53 13.33 -12.85 -15.57
C ALA A 53 12.00 -12.19 -15.97
N GLN A 54 11.10 -12.94 -16.60
CA GLN A 54 9.70 -12.51 -16.72
C GLN A 54 9.23 -12.11 -15.31
N PRO A 55 8.66 -10.90 -15.10
CA PRO A 55 8.28 -10.44 -13.76
C PRO A 55 7.43 -11.52 -13.08
N ARG A 56 7.95 -12.11 -12.00
CA ARG A 56 7.22 -13.08 -11.19
C ARG A 56 6.82 -12.41 -9.90
N ASP A 57 5.83 -11.54 -10.01
CA ASP A 57 5.00 -11.25 -8.85
C ASP A 57 3.53 -11.29 -9.28
N PRO A 58 2.90 -12.49 -9.28
CA PRO A 58 1.53 -12.66 -9.76
C PRO A 58 0.50 -12.15 -8.75
N VAL A 59 0.92 -11.65 -7.59
CA VAL A 59 -0.06 -11.29 -6.56
C VAL A 59 -0.57 -9.89 -6.81
N GLU A 60 -1.88 -9.82 -7.04
CA GLU A 60 -2.62 -8.61 -7.37
C GLU A 60 -2.48 -7.58 -6.25
N LEU A 61 -2.36 -6.31 -6.66
CA LEU A 61 -2.57 -5.21 -5.74
C LEU A 61 -4.02 -5.25 -5.28
N SER A 62 -4.23 -5.02 -3.99
CA SER A 62 -5.55 -5.03 -3.40
C SER A 62 -6.47 -4.01 -4.06
N GLY A 63 -5.96 -2.81 -4.37
CA GLY A 63 -6.68 -1.75 -5.11
C GLY A 63 -7.89 -1.13 -4.40
N HIS A 64 -8.42 -1.79 -3.37
CA HIS A 64 -9.55 -1.38 -2.55
C HIS A 64 -9.08 -1.06 -1.13
N TYR A 65 -8.74 0.21 -0.91
CA TYR A 65 -8.24 0.72 0.37
C TYR A 65 -9.31 1.44 1.20
N ASN A 66 -10.52 1.61 0.69
CA ASN A 66 -11.59 2.25 1.44
C ASN A 66 -12.22 1.23 2.40
N VAL A 67 -12.22 1.54 3.69
CA VAL A 67 -12.92 0.79 4.72
C VAL A 67 -14.09 1.64 5.21
N SER A 68 -15.29 1.07 5.13
CA SER A 68 -16.46 1.64 5.77
C SER A 68 -16.32 1.49 7.28
N GLY A 69 -16.49 2.59 8.02
CA GLY A 69 -16.63 2.53 9.47
C GLY A 69 -17.77 1.58 9.82
N GLU A 70 -17.51 0.65 10.73
CA GLU A 70 -18.42 -0.41 11.15
C GLU A 70 -19.82 0.16 11.43
N HIS A 71 -20.73 -0.01 10.47
CA HIS A 71 -22.16 0.18 10.72
C HIS A 71 -22.64 -1.14 11.32
N THR A 72 -22.45 -1.32 12.62
CA THR A 72 -23.30 -2.24 13.39
C THR A 72 -24.75 -1.80 13.15
N PRO A 73 -25.62 -2.66 12.59
CA PRO A 73 -27.03 -2.36 12.42
C PRO A 73 -27.75 -2.22 13.76
#